data_AF-A0A954PFP1-F1
#
_entry.id   AF-A0A954PFP1-F1
#
_cell.length_a   1.000
_cell.length_b   1.000
_cell.length_c   1.000
_cell.angle_alpha   90.00
_cell.angle_beta   90.00
_cell.angle_gamma   90.00
#
_symmetry.space_group_name_H-M   'P 1'
#
loop_
_entity.id
_entity.type
_entity.pdbx_description
1 polymer ?
#
loop_
_entity_poly.entity_id
_entity_poly.type
_entity_poly.pdbx_seq_one_letter_code
_entity_poly.pdbx_strand_id
1 'polypeptide(L)'
;MFRKILIFIVLACIPASLSIAQTPSEIYEQRILPLLRSDSNRCADCHFGGMNLSDLFSEDASESYQHLTRLGWINRDEPEDSRLLIFIQQHTKEETKLQAQVREKEYAAIKTWLVAATSDAEFLSHRITKHNDLALDEKVIRHTRIDQVEIRFVAAIWSQFERCAGCHSPGRNEKQVAKHGAQMTWIVPNSPIATLELLTERGLIDLDDPSQSELRTKPAGVTEHGAGVKFPEKGETDSAWLAFLEDYAKSVRGQYKVAKELPDIKYVHRWRSGLRIKVNDIPQDWFGSIVNILIYPVAANGVAASEPIAFGEAFVSEKRKTWSNSLELFSRSGVNKSDGTNSPEITQPISLTDVMPAGKYLLSISPAESETRYQTIIEGPWEEGHSSWKDLSINDMQLE
;
A
#
# COMPACT_ATOMS: atom_id res chain seq x y z
N MET A 1 9.06 -58.43 -75.21
CA MET A 1 10.29 -57.83 -74.65
C MET A 1 10.01 -56.37 -74.31
N PHE A 2 9.35 -56.08 -73.19
CA PHE A 2 9.17 -54.71 -72.65
C PHE A 2 8.96 -54.82 -71.14
N ARG A 3 10.00 -54.50 -70.36
CA ARG A 3 9.95 -54.42 -68.89
C ARG A 3 9.65 -52.97 -68.52
N LYS A 4 8.47 -52.71 -67.93
CA LYS A 4 8.16 -51.43 -67.29
C LYS A 4 8.82 -51.39 -65.91
N ILE A 5 9.75 -50.46 -65.71
CA ILE A 5 10.35 -50.13 -64.43
C ILE A 5 9.44 -49.10 -63.76
N LEU A 6 8.85 -49.47 -62.62
CA LEU A 6 8.05 -48.58 -61.77
C LEU A 6 9.02 -47.92 -60.78
N ILE A 7 9.24 -46.60 -60.92
CA ILE A 7 10.03 -45.81 -59.97
C ILE A 7 9.09 -45.41 -58.83
N PHE A 8 9.36 -45.94 -57.63
CA PHE A 8 8.75 -45.46 -56.39
C PHE A 8 9.51 -44.20 -55.92
N ILE A 9 8.84 -43.04 -55.97
CA ILE A 9 9.31 -41.82 -55.31
C ILE A 9 8.87 -41.93 -53.85
N VAL A 10 9.82 -42.15 -52.94
CA VAL A 10 9.61 -42.03 -51.50
C VAL A 10 9.63 -40.55 -51.16
N LEU A 11 8.45 -39.98 -50.91
CA LEU A 11 8.27 -38.63 -50.40
C LEU A 11 8.67 -38.63 -48.91
N ALA A 12 9.85 -38.13 -48.59
CA ALA A 12 10.30 -37.94 -47.21
C ALA A 12 9.45 -36.84 -46.55
N CYS A 13 8.58 -37.21 -45.62
CA CYS A 13 7.95 -36.28 -44.68
C CYS A 13 9.04 -35.66 -43.81
N ILE A 14 9.37 -34.39 -44.06
CA ILE A 14 10.15 -33.56 -43.15
C ILE A 14 9.28 -33.35 -41.90
N PRO A 15 9.69 -33.79 -40.70
CA PRO A 15 8.94 -33.48 -39.49
C PRO A 15 8.93 -31.96 -39.29
N ALA A 16 7.74 -31.40 -39.07
CA ALA A 16 7.59 -30.02 -38.63
C ALA A 16 8.50 -29.81 -37.42
N SER A 17 9.38 -28.82 -37.51
CA SER A 17 10.28 -28.42 -36.43
C SER A 17 9.45 -28.20 -35.17
N LEU A 18 9.58 -29.10 -34.19
CA LEU A 18 9.20 -28.78 -32.82
C LEU A 18 9.99 -27.53 -32.46
N SER A 19 9.31 -26.39 -32.40
CA SER A 19 9.84 -25.21 -31.73
C SER A 19 9.99 -25.61 -30.26
N ILE A 20 11.20 -25.95 -29.85
CA ILE A 20 11.52 -26.14 -28.43
C ILE A 20 11.09 -24.84 -27.75
N ALA A 21 10.16 -24.94 -26.80
CA ALA A 21 9.74 -23.79 -26.00
C ALA A 21 11.00 -23.28 -25.29
N GLN A 22 11.36 -22.02 -25.58
CA GLN A 22 12.56 -21.42 -24.99
C GLN A 22 12.38 -21.32 -23.48
N THR A 23 13.42 -21.67 -22.74
CA THR A 23 13.45 -21.49 -21.28
C THR A 23 13.47 -19.99 -20.93
N PRO A 24 13.04 -19.60 -19.72
CA PRO A 24 13.10 -18.21 -19.29
C PRO A 24 14.51 -17.62 -19.37
N SER A 25 15.54 -18.40 -19.02
CA SER A 25 16.95 -17.98 -19.12
C SER A 25 17.38 -17.73 -20.56
N GLU A 26 16.99 -18.60 -21.51
CA GLU A 26 17.29 -18.38 -22.93
C GLU A 26 16.59 -17.13 -23.48
N ILE A 27 15.33 -16.89 -23.09
CA ILE A 27 14.60 -15.68 -23.47
C ILE A 27 15.31 -14.45 -22.90
N TYR A 28 15.76 -14.52 -21.64
CA TYR A 28 16.47 -13.43 -20.97
C TYR A 28 17.78 -13.09 -21.67
N GLU A 29 18.61 -14.10 -21.95
CA GLU A 29 19.89 -13.92 -22.63
C GLU A 29 19.75 -13.37 -24.05
N GLN A 30 18.72 -13.83 -24.78
CA GLN A 30 18.50 -13.40 -26.16
C GLN A 30 17.83 -12.04 -26.29
N ARG A 31 16.97 -11.67 -25.33
CA ARG A 31 16.08 -10.52 -25.49
C ARG A 31 16.28 -9.42 -24.45
N ILE A 32 16.70 -9.73 -23.23
CA ILE A 32 16.85 -8.75 -22.15
C ILE A 32 18.31 -8.34 -22.00
N LEU A 33 19.26 -9.28 -21.92
CA LEU A 33 20.69 -8.95 -21.81
C LEU A 33 21.20 -7.99 -22.89
N PRO A 34 20.82 -8.12 -24.18
CA PRO A 34 21.26 -7.18 -25.20
C PRO A 34 20.73 -5.77 -24.97
N LEU A 35 19.52 -5.65 -24.39
CA LEU A 35 18.98 -4.35 -23.98
C LEU A 35 19.86 -3.78 -22.86
N LEU A 36 20.09 -4.53 -21.78
CA LEU A 36 20.93 -4.10 -20.64
C LEU A 36 22.33 -3.62 -21.05
N ARG A 37 22.94 -4.28 -22.04
CA ARG A 37 24.30 -4.00 -22.53
C ARG A 37 24.36 -2.90 -23.60
N SER A 38 23.22 -2.43 -24.09
CA SER A 38 23.19 -1.39 -25.11
C SER A 38 23.26 0.00 -24.49
N ASP A 39 24.15 0.86 -25.02
CA ASP A 39 24.18 2.31 -24.72
C ASP A 39 22.90 3.04 -25.20
N SER A 40 22.01 2.33 -25.87
CA SER A 40 20.71 2.80 -26.35
C SER A 40 19.56 2.64 -25.36
N ASN A 41 19.81 2.22 -24.12
CA ASN A 41 18.82 2.19 -23.03
C ASN A 41 18.40 3.61 -22.64
N ARG A 42 17.62 4.26 -23.50
CA ARG A 42 17.15 5.64 -23.36
C ARG A 42 15.87 5.75 -22.53
N CYS A 43 15.40 4.66 -21.92
CA CYS A 43 14.34 4.72 -20.92
C CYS A 43 14.72 5.72 -19.79
N ALA A 44 16.01 5.74 -19.42
CA ALA A 44 16.62 6.59 -18.40
C ALA A 44 16.35 8.10 -18.61
N ASP A 45 16.29 8.53 -19.86
CA ASP A 45 16.26 9.94 -20.23
C ASP A 45 14.86 10.57 -20.16
N CYS A 46 13.78 9.77 -20.12
CA CYS A 46 12.40 10.30 -20.18
C CYS A 46 11.42 9.74 -19.13
N HIS A 47 11.64 8.53 -18.58
CA HIS A 47 10.69 7.91 -17.64
C HIS A 47 11.24 7.72 -16.23
N PHE A 48 12.55 7.66 -16.14
CA PHE A 48 13.20 7.02 -15.01
C PHE A 48 13.85 8.00 -14.03
N GLY A 49 13.71 9.32 -14.23
CA GLY A 49 14.45 10.30 -13.42
C GLY A 49 15.96 10.01 -13.36
N GLY A 50 16.50 9.43 -14.44
CA GLY A 50 17.90 9.02 -14.55
C GLY A 50 18.26 7.59 -14.11
N MET A 51 17.33 6.65 -13.96
CA MET A 51 17.62 5.20 -13.75
C MET A 51 17.74 4.43 -15.07
N ASN A 52 18.69 3.51 -15.13
CA ASN A 52 18.87 2.61 -16.27
C ASN A 52 18.14 1.27 -16.06
N LEU A 53 17.76 0.61 -17.14
CA LEU A 53 17.20 -0.74 -17.08
C LEU A 53 18.16 -1.71 -16.34
N SER A 54 19.46 -1.53 -16.51
CA SER A 54 20.51 -2.28 -15.78
C SER A 54 20.45 -2.14 -14.27
N ASP A 55 19.75 -1.14 -13.73
CA ASP A 55 19.65 -0.93 -12.29
C ASP A 55 18.54 -1.83 -11.67
N LEU A 56 17.65 -2.38 -12.50
CA LEU A 56 16.55 -3.27 -12.11
C LEU A 56 16.85 -4.75 -12.39
N PHE A 57 17.85 -5.02 -13.23
CA PHE A 57 18.12 -6.33 -13.80
C PHE A 57 19.60 -6.68 -13.61
N SER A 58 19.89 -7.92 -13.20
CA SER A 58 21.25 -8.46 -13.09
C SER A 58 21.67 -9.16 -14.38
N GLU A 59 22.90 -9.67 -14.48
CA GLU A 59 23.26 -10.54 -15.61
C GLU A 59 22.59 -11.92 -15.55
N ASP A 60 22.08 -12.32 -14.38
CA ASP A 60 21.37 -13.59 -14.19
C ASP A 60 19.85 -13.40 -14.25
N ALA A 61 19.20 -14.26 -15.03
CA ALA A 61 17.75 -14.22 -15.23
C ALA A 61 17.00 -14.54 -13.93
N SER A 62 17.44 -15.56 -13.19
CA SER A 62 16.75 -16.02 -11.98
C SER A 62 16.88 -14.99 -10.85
N GLU A 63 18.07 -14.42 -10.67
CA GLU A 63 18.34 -13.36 -9.70
C GLU A 63 17.46 -12.13 -9.97
N SER A 64 17.37 -11.70 -11.24
CA SER A 64 16.52 -10.57 -11.65
C SER A 64 15.05 -10.83 -11.30
N TYR A 65 14.53 -12.02 -11.65
CA TYR A 65 13.14 -12.36 -11.41
C TYR A 65 12.79 -12.43 -9.92
N GLN A 66 13.62 -13.09 -9.12
CA GLN A 66 13.40 -13.22 -7.69
C GLN A 66 13.52 -11.85 -6.99
N HIS A 67 14.48 -11.02 -7.41
CA HIS A 67 14.64 -9.66 -6.91
C HIS A 67 13.40 -8.79 -7.19
N LEU A 68 12.97 -8.74 -8.45
CA LEU A 68 11.81 -7.95 -8.87
C LEU A 68 10.50 -8.46 -8.23
N THR A 69 10.35 -9.77 -8.08
CA THR A 69 9.19 -10.32 -7.35
C THR A 69 9.20 -9.90 -5.88
N ARG A 70 10.36 -9.98 -5.21
CA ARG A 70 10.48 -9.58 -3.80
C ARG A 70 10.13 -8.10 -3.60
N LEU A 71 10.43 -7.25 -4.56
CA LEU A 71 10.07 -5.83 -4.55
C LEU A 71 8.59 -5.57 -4.90
N GLY A 72 7.81 -6.61 -5.24
CA GLY A 72 6.41 -6.47 -5.68
C GLY A 72 6.26 -5.92 -7.09
N TRP A 73 7.30 -5.99 -7.93
CA TRP A 73 7.25 -5.51 -9.32
C TRP A 73 6.67 -6.52 -10.30
N ILE A 74 6.68 -7.80 -9.92
CA ILE A 74 6.16 -8.92 -10.71
C ILE A 74 4.93 -9.49 -10.00
N ASN A 75 3.81 -9.55 -10.72
CA ASN A 75 2.64 -10.32 -10.32
C ASN A 75 2.84 -11.76 -10.80
N ARG A 76 2.86 -12.72 -9.86
CA ARG A 76 3.12 -14.13 -10.18
C ARG A 76 1.92 -14.82 -10.80
N ASP A 77 0.73 -14.42 -10.40
CA ASP A 77 -0.52 -15.04 -10.82
C ASP A 77 -0.96 -14.49 -12.19
N GLU A 78 -0.74 -13.19 -12.40
CA GLU A 78 -1.07 -12.48 -13.64
C GLU A 78 0.15 -11.70 -14.15
N PRO A 79 1.13 -12.37 -14.80
CA PRO A 79 2.39 -11.75 -15.23
C PRO A 79 2.20 -10.52 -16.11
N GLU A 80 1.13 -10.46 -16.89
CA GLU A 80 0.80 -9.32 -17.76
C GLU A 80 0.41 -8.06 -16.97
N ASP A 81 -0.12 -8.22 -15.75
CA ASP A 81 -0.51 -7.15 -14.83
C ASP A 81 0.64 -6.78 -13.86
N SER A 82 1.86 -7.20 -14.16
CA SER A 82 3.05 -6.82 -13.40
C SER A 82 3.28 -5.31 -13.46
N ARG A 83 3.52 -4.69 -12.31
CA ARG A 83 3.88 -3.26 -12.20
C ARG A 83 5.03 -2.87 -13.12
N LEU A 84 6.01 -3.77 -13.30
CA LEU A 84 7.12 -3.59 -14.23
C LEU A 84 6.67 -3.32 -15.66
N LEU A 85 5.65 -4.03 -16.15
CA LEU A 85 5.12 -3.88 -17.50
C LEU A 85 4.35 -2.56 -17.65
N ILE A 86 3.53 -2.21 -16.66
CA ILE A 86 2.84 -0.91 -16.60
C ILE A 86 3.86 0.22 -16.62
N PHE A 87 4.93 0.09 -15.84
CA PHE A 87 6.01 1.07 -15.76
C PHE A 87 6.69 1.27 -17.12
N ILE A 88 7.08 0.18 -17.79
CA ILE A 88 7.71 0.25 -19.12
C ILE A 88 6.78 0.94 -20.12
N GLN A 89 5.46 0.73 -20.05
CA GLN A 89 4.49 1.32 -20.97
C GLN A 89 4.23 2.82 -20.78
N GLN A 90 4.67 3.43 -19.67
CA GLN A 90 4.47 4.85 -19.46
C GLN A 90 5.14 5.66 -20.57
N HIS A 91 4.51 6.77 -20.97
CA HIS A 91 4.99 7.64 -22.04
C HIS A 91 4.72 9.11 -21.72
N THR A 92 5.57 10.02 -22.21
CA THR A 92 5.34 11.46 -22.10
C THR A 92 4.59 11.96 -23.35
N LYS A 93 4.11 13.21 -23.31
CA LYS A 93 3.47 13.84 -24.47
C LYS A 93 4.46 14.22 -25.58
N GLU A 94 5.76 14.30 -25.28
CA GLU A 94 6.80 14.75 -26.20
C GLU A 94 7.65 13.61 -26.78
N GLU A 95 7.14 12.38 -26.72
CA GLU A 95 7.86 11.21 -27.20
C GLU A 95 8.10 11.23 -28.72
N THR A 96 9.34 10.88 -29.12
CA THR A 96 9.69 10.63 -30.52
C THR A 96 9.29 9.22 -30.98
N LYS A 97 9.06 9.05 -32.29
CA LYS A 97 8.73 7.74 -32.88
C LYS A 97 9.77 6.65 -32.60
N LEU A 98 11.05 7.01 -32.52
CA LEU A 98 12.11 6.04 -32.23
C LEU A 98 12.04 5.55 -30.77
N GLN A 99 11.76 6.46 -29.83
CA GLN A 99 11.56 6.10 -28.41
C GLN A 99 10.35 5.17 -28.24
N ALA A 100 9.23 5.46 -28.92
CA ALA A 100 8.06 4.60 -28.87
C ALA A 100 8.38 3.18 -29.37
N GLN A 101 9.15 3.05 -30.46
CA GLN A 101 9.57 1.74 -31.00
C GLN A 101 10.51 0.98 -30.07
N VAL A 102 11.39 1.69 -29.35
CA VAL A 102 12.27 1.08 -28.35
C VAL A 102 11.45 0.58 -27.17
N ARG A 103 10.56 1.40 -26.62
CA ARG A 103 9.65 1.00 -25.52
C ARG A 103 8.84 -0.23 -25.88
N GLU A 104 8.22 -0.27 -27.04
CA GLU A 104 7.41 -1.43 -27.47
C GLU A 104 8.25 -2.72 -27.56
N LYS A 105 9.52 -2.62 -27.98
CA LYS A 105 10.44 -3.77 -28.01
C LYS A 105 10.83 -4.23 -26.61
N GLU A 106 11.14 -3.29 -25.71
CA GLU A 106 11.46 -3.57 -24.31
C GLU A 106 10.28 -4.22 -23.60
N TYR A 107 9.08 -3.64 -23.76
CA TYR A 107 7.83 -4.19 -23.24
C TYR A 107 7.60 -5.62 -23.72
N ALA A 108 7.68 -5.85 -25.04
CA ALA A 108 7.46 -7.18 -25.60
C ALA A 108 8.49 -8.20 -25.13
N ALA A 109 9.76 -7.82 -25.02
CA ALA A 109 10.85 -8.67 -24.54
C ALA A 109 10.61 -9.07 -23.07
N ILE A 110 10.36 -8.08 -22.21
CA ILE A 110 10.17 -8.29 -20.76
C ILE A 110 8.87 -9.04 -20.49
N LYS A 111 7.78 -8.71 -21.19
CA LYS A 111 6.50 -9.44 -21.08
C LYS A 111 6.68 -10.92 -21.44
N THR A 112 7.37 -11.21 -22.55
CA THR A 112 7.60 -12.59 -22.98
C THR A 112 8.39 -13.36 -21.94
N TRP A 113 9.44 -12.75 -21.37
CA TRP A 113 10.24 -13.36 -20.33
C TRP A 113 9.46 -13.60 -19.04
N LEU A 114 8.67 -12.61 -18.57
CA LEU A 114 7.87 -12.75 -17.36
C LEU A 114 6.88 -13.89 -17.45
N VAL A 115 6.15 -14.00 -18.57
CA VAL A 115 5.16 -15.07 -18.80
C VAL A 115 5.84 -16.45 -18.78
N ALA A 116 7.03 -16.57 -19.40
CA ALA A 116 7.80 -17.80 -19.35
C ALA A 116 8.29 -18.11 -17.93
N ALA A 117 8.82 -17.11 -17.22
CA ALA A 117 9.37 -17.24 -15.88
C ALA A 117 8.30 -17.63 -14.83
N THR A 118 7.08 -17.09 -14.91
CA THR A 118 5.97 -17.49 -14.02
C THR A 118 5.46 -18.89 -14.29
N SER A 119 5.72 -19.44 -15.49
CA SER A 119 5.25 -20.75 -15.91
C SER A 119 6.30 -21.86 -15.70
N ASP A 120 7.52 -21.52 -15.30
CA ASP A 120 8.64 -22.44 -15.17
C ASP A 120 8.91 -22.80 -13.70
N ALA A 121 8.63 -24.05 -13.32
CA ALA A 121 8.75 -24.51 -11.94
C ALA A 121 10.21 -24.53 -11.43
N GLU A 122 11.18 -24.76 -12.30
CA GLU A 122 12.59 -24.79 -11.94
C GLU A 122 13.09 -23.36 -11.64
N PHE A 123 12.71 -22.41 -12.48
CA PHE A 123 12.99 -20.99 -12.34
C PHE A 123 12.36 -20.39 -11.06
N LEU A 124 11.14 -20.81 -10.71
CA LEU A 124 10.46 -20.44 -9.47
C LEU A 124 11.11 -21.04 -8.22
N SER A 125 11.70 -22.24 -8.34
CA SER A 125 12.32 -22.98 -7.23
C SER A 125 13.72 -22.49 -6.85
N HIS A 126 14.38 -21.72 -7.72
CA HIS A 126 15.70 -21.15 -7.46
C HIS A 126 15.66 -20.18 -6.28
N ARG A 127 16.31 -20.57 -5.17
CA ARG A 127 16.56 -19.68 -4.03
C ARG A 127 17.88 -18.96 -4.25
N ILE A 128 17.86 -17.64 -4.10
CA ILE A 128 19.08 -16.83 -4.14
C ILE A 128 20.02 -17.30 -3.00
N THR A 129 21.20 -17.81 -3.35
CA THR A 129 22.18 -18.39 -2.39
C THR A 129 23.08 -17.35 -1.74
N LYS A 130 22.96 -16.08 -2.12
CA LYS A 130 23.71 -14.96 -1.56
C LYS A 130 22.86 -13.70 -1.62
N HIS A 131 22.81 -12.95 -0.54
CA HIS A 131 22.38 -11.55 -0.60
C HIS A 131 23.33 -10.80 -1.53
N ASN A 132 23.02 -10.75 -2.83
CA ASN A 132 23.36 -9.57 -3.59
C ASN A 132 22.36 -8.53 -3.11
N ASP A 133 22.81 -7.75 -2.13
CA ASP A 133 22.44 -6.35 -2.12
C ASP A 133 22.97 -5.82 -3.45
N LEU A 134 22.20 -6.01 -4.55
CA LEU A 134 22.29 -5.10 -5.68
C LEU A 134 22.22 -3.74 -5.00
N ALA A 135 23.35 -3.04 -4.99
CA ALA A 135 23.42 -1.67 -4.57
C ALA A 135 22.59 -0.95 -5.62
N LEU A 136 21.27 -0.98 -5.41
CA LEU A 136 20.31 -0.25 -6.21
C LEU A 136 20.88 1.15 -6.25
N ASP A 137 21.12 1.65 -7.46
CA ASP A 137 21.58 3.01 -7.64
C ASP A 137 20.71 3.91 -6.76
N GLU A 138 21.31 4.93 -6.14
CA GLU A 138 20.59 5.86 -5.27
C GLU A 138 19.27 6.33 -5.92
N LYS A 139 19.23 6.41 -7.25
CA LYS A 139 18.05 6.71 -8.05
C LYS A 139 16.96 5.62 -7.99
N VAL A 140 17.29 4.32 -8.03
CA VAL A 140 16.32 3.20 -7.85
C VAL A 140 15.75 3.18 -6.46
N ILE A 141 16.56 3.46 -5.45
CA ILE A 141 16.04 3.63 -4.12
C ILE A 141 15.14 4.88 -4.06
N ARG A 142 15.50 6.00 -4.72
CA ARG A 142 14.64 7.20 -4.79
C ARG A 142 13.31 6.98 -5.51
N HIS A 143 13.25 6.21 -6.59
CA HIS A 143 12.01 6.04 -7.36
C HIS A 143 11.07 5.02 -6.72
N THR A 144 11.60 3.90 -6.22
CA THR A 144 10.81 2.98 -5.36
C THR A 144 10.32 3.69 -4.09
N ARG A 145 11.04 4.71 -3.59
CA ARG A 145 10.57 5.58 -2.51
C ARG A 145 9.40 6.49 -2.92
N ILE A 146 9.39 7.11 -4.10
CA ILE A 146 8.28 7.99 -4.52
C ILE A 146 6.96 7.22 -4.55
N ASP A 147 6.98 6.03 -5.15
CA ASP A 147 5.84 5.13 -5.21
C ASP A 147 5.39 4.65 -3.82
N GLN A 148 6.33 4.35 -2.93
CA GLN A 148 6.02 3.97 -1.55
C GLN A 148 5.47 5.15 -0.73
N VAL A 149 5.99 6.36 -0.96
CA VAL A 149 5.53 7.59 -0.32
C VAL A 149 4.09 7.87 -0.71
N GLU A 150 3.72 7.78 -1.98
CA GLU A 150 2.33 7.98 -2.40
C GLU A 150 1.42 6.93 -1.76
N ILE A 151 1.78 5.64 -1.81
CA ILE A 151 0.98 4.56 -1.21
C ILE A 151 0.79 4.79 0.29
N ARG A 152 1.85 5.20 1.01
CA ARG A 152 1.80 5.46 2.46
C ARG A 152 1.03 6.72 2.80
N PHE A 153 1.18 7.77 2.00
CA PHE A 153 0.37 8.97 2.13
C PHE A 153 -1.11 8.64 1.95
N VAL A 154 -1.42 7.80 0.96
CA VAL A 154 -2.77 7.34 0.71
C VAL A 154 -3.31 6.55 1.91
N ALA A 155 -2.53 5.60 2.41
CA ALA A 155 -2.94 4.73 3.51
C ALA A 155 -3.11 5.49 4.85
N ALA A 156 -2.19 6.40 5.18
CA ALA A 156 -2.16 7.06 6.47
C ALA A 156 -3.06 8.31 6.53
N ILE A 157 -3.04 9.14 5.49
CA ILE A 157 -3.66 10.47 5.51
C ILE A 157 -4.84 10.56 4.54
N TRP A 158 -4.64 10.18 3.27
CA TRP A 158 -5.68 10.34 2.24
C TRP A 158 -6.93 9.49 2.50
N SER A 159 -6.78 8.29 3.06
CA SER A 159 -7.89 7.41 3.45
C SER A 159 -8.85 8.08 4.44
N GLN A 160 -8.37 9.08 5.19
CA GLN A 160 -9.12 9.83 6.18
C GLN A 160 -9.48 11.25 5.72
N PHE A 161 -9.28 11.53 4.43
CA PHE A 161 -9.40 12.85 3.81
C PHE A 161 -10.71 13.59 4.11
N GLU A 162 -11.83 12.88 4.26
CA GLU A 162 -13.14 13.49 4.56
C GLU A 162 -13.16 14.28 5.88
N ARG A 163 -12.23 14.03 6.82
CA ARG A 163 -12.05 14.84 8.04
C ARG A 163 -11.59 16.28 7.74
N CYS A 164 -10.87 16.46 6.63
CA CYS A 164 -10.24 17.72 6.21
C CYS A 164 -10.98 18.38 5.05
N ALA A 165 -11.56 17.57 4.15
CA ALA A 165 -12.13 17.98 2.87
C ALA A 165 -13.17 19.10 2.99
N GLY A 166 -14.00 19.09 4.03
CA GLY A 166 -15.02 20.12 4.25
C GLY A 166 -14.45 21.53 4.45
N CYS A 167 -13.20 21.65 4.93
CA CYS A 167 -12.55 22.94 5.18
C CYS A 167 -11.39 23.24 4.20
N HIS A 168 -10.86 22.23 3.53
CA HIS A 168 -9.63 22.37 2.74
C HIS A 168 -9.74 21.99 1.27
N SER A 169 -10.84 21.35 0.86
CA SER A 169 -11.08 21.00 -0.55
C SER A 169 -11.69 22.16 -1.32
N PRO A 170 -11.22 22.42 -2.56
CA PRO A 170 -11.89 23.32 -3.49
C PRO A 170 -13.39 22.98 -3.62
N GLY A 171 -14.25 23.99 -3.69
CA GLY A 171 -15.69 23.83 -3.84
C GLY A 171 -16.45 23.36 -2.59
N ARG A 172 -15.75 22.98 -1.51
CA ARG A 172 -16.35 22.69 -0.19
C ARG A 172 -16.02 23.75 0.86
N ASN A 173 -14.95 24.52 0.63
CA ASN A 173 -14.34 25.40 1.62
C ASN A 173 -14.59 26.91 1.41
N GLU A 174 -15.58 27.31 0.62
CA GLU A 174 -15.84 28.72 0.27
C GLU A 174 -15.88 29.65 1.49
N LYS A 175 -16.54 29.22 2.57
CA LYS A 175 -16.61 29.98 3.83
C LYS A 175 -15.23 30.12 4.50
N GLN A 176 -14.40 29.09 4.45
CA GLN A 176 -13.06 29.12 5.03
C GLN A 176 -12.14 30.01 4.22
N VAL A 177 -12.21 29.93 2.89
CA VAL A 177 -11.44 30.80 1.99
C VAL A 177 -11.85 32.26 2.15
N ALA A 178 -13.15 32.56 2.26
CA ALA A 178 -13.61 33.93 2.47
C ALA A 178 -13.10 34.54 3.80
N LYS A 179 -12.99 33.72 4.85
CA LYS A 179 -12.57 34.18 6.19
C LYS A 179 -11.06 34.22 6.37
N HIS A 180 -10.36 33.22 5.85
CA HIS A 180 -8.95 32.98 6.15
C HIS A 180 -8.05 33.17 4.92
N GLY A 181 -8.57 33.04 3.70
CA GLY A 181 -7.82 33.21 2.45
C GLY A 181 -7.58 31.91 1.69
N ALA A 182 -6.96 32.03 0.52
CA ALA A 182 -6.74 30.92 -0.41
C ALA A 182 -5.84 29.80 0.14
N GLN A 183 -5.02 30.10 1.17
CA GLN A 183 -4.18 29.11 1.82
C GLN A 183 -4.97 28.00 2.54
N MET A 184 -6.26 28.23 2.82
CA MET A 184 -7.14 27.17 3.30
C MET A 184 -7.31 26.05 2.29
N THR A 185 -7.11 26.31 1.00
CA THR A 185 -7.23 25.31 -0.07
C THR A 185 -5.88 24.67 -0.33
N TRP A 186 -5.57 23.55 0.33
CA TRP A 186 -4.33 22.77 0.09
C TRP A 186 -4.59 21.36 -0.43
N ILE A 187 -5.86 20.97 -0.57
CA ILE A 187 -6.24 19.70 -1.20
C ILE A 187 -6.29 19.88 -2.71
N VAL A 188 -5.64 18.98 -3.44
CA VAL A 188 -5.77 18.85 -4.89
C VAL A 188 -6.72 17.68 -5.19
N PRO A 189 -7.93 17.93 -5.76
CA PRO A 189 -8.90 16.89 -6.02
C PRO A 189 -8.33 15.75 -6.88
N ASN A 190 -8.61 14.50 -6.47
CA ASN A 190 -8.21 13.29 -7.18
C ASN A 190 -6.69 13.12 -7.39
N SER A 191 -5.85 13.84 -6.65
CA SER A 191 -4.40 13.71 -6.72
C SER A 191 -3.79 13.74 -5.31
N PRO A 192 -3.60 12.56 -4.69
CA PRO A 192 -2.90 12.45 -3.42
C PRO A 192 -1.48 13.02 -3.51
N ILE A 193 -0.75 12.71 -4.58
CA ILE A 193 0.62 13.19 -4.77
C ILE A 193 0.70 14.72 -4.89
N ALA A 194 -0.15 15.35 -5.70
CA ALA A 194 -0.15 16.81 -5.82
C ALA A 194 -0.60 17.49 -4.51
N THR A 195 -1.43 16.82 -3.71
CA THR A 195 -1.77 17.30 -2.36
C THR A 195 -0.55 17.23 -1.43
N LEU A 196 0.20 16.13 -1.44
CA LEU A 196 1.42 15.98 -0.64
C LEU A 196 2.49 17.02 -1.02
N GLU A 197 2.67 17.27 -2.31
CA GLU A 197 3.57 18.31 -2.82
C GLU A 197 3.15 19.69 -2.31
N LEU A 198 1.87 20.03 -2.43
CA LEU A 198 1.35 21.32 -1.98
C LEU A 198 1.43 21.51 -0.46
N LEU A 199 1.21 20.44 0.31
CA LEU A 199 1.38 20.43 1.77
C LEU A 199 2.84 20.75 2.14
N THR A 200 3.78 20.17 1.41
CA THR A 200 5.23 20.37 1.62
C THR A 200 5.66 21.78 1.20
N GLU A 201 5.24 22.24 0.02
CA GLU A 201 5.54 23.59 -0.49
C GLU A 201 5.07 24.69 0.47
N ARG A 202 3.92 24.47 1.13
CA ARG A 202 3.35 25.42 2.08
C ARG A 202 3.93 25.33 3.50
N GLY A 203 4.89 24.43 3.73
CA GLY A 203 5.48 24.23 5.05
C GLY A 203 4.50 23.64 6.08
N LEU A 204 3.43 22.98 5.63
CA LEU A 204 2.52 22.25 6.53
C LEU A 204 3.12 20.93 6.99
N ILE A 205 4.13 20.45 6.26
CA ILE A 205 5.00 19.33 6.63
C ILE A 205 6.35 19.92 6.98
N ASP A 206 6.77 19.74 8.23
CA ASP A 206 8.10 20.11 8.69
C ASP A 206 9.04 18.94 8.40
N LEU A 207 9.92 19.14 7.41
CA LEU A 207 10.88 18.12 7.02
C LEU A 207 11.99 17.98 8.05
N ASP A 208 12.27 19.00 8.87
CA ASP A 208 13.35 18.98 9.85
C ASP A 208 12.91 18.33 11.16
N ASP A 209 11.72 18.69 11.65
CA ASP A 209 11.04 18.08 12.79
C ASP A 209 9.62 17.62 12.41
N PRO A 210 9.48 16.39 11.87
CA PRO A 210 8.20 15.84 11.43
C PRO A 210 7.11 15.86 12.49
N SER A 211 7.49 15.80 13.78
CA SER A 211 6.55 15.85 14.91
C SER A 211 5.83 17.18 15.03
N GLN A 212 6.43 18.27 14.52
CA GLN A 212 5.90 19.63 14.56
C GLN A 212 5.09 20.01 13.32
N SER A 213 5.02 19.14 12.32
CA SER A 213 4.23 19.37 11.10
C SER A 213 2.80 19.83 11.44
N GLU A 214 2.42 21.02 10.99
CA GLU A 214 1.08 21.57 11.22
C GLU A 214 -0.03 20.66 10.68
N LEU A 215 0.28 19.90 9.62
CA LEU A 215 -0.60 18.87 9.09
C LEU A 215 -1.07 17.91 10.19
N ARG A 216 -0.19 17.54 11.13
CA ARG A 216 -0.51 16.68 12.28
C ARG A 216 -0.95 17.47 13.50
N THR A 217 -0.16 18.46 13.92
CA THR A 217 -0.32 19.09 15.24
C THR A 217 -1.64 19.84 15.39
N LYS A 218 -2.15 20.46 14.32
CA LYS A 218 -3.44 21.14 14.35
C LYS A 218 -4.60 20.15 14.54
N PRO A 219 -4.84 19.18 13.65
CA PRO A 219 -5.96 18.24 13.84
C PRO A 219 -5.81 17.36 15.10
N ALA A 220 -4.59 17.13 15.61
CA ALA A 220 -4.36 16.45 16.89
C ALA A 220 -4.70 17.31 18.12
N GLY A 221 -4.89 18.63 17.96
CA GLY A 221 -5.14 19.56 19.07
C GLY A 221 -3.89 20.00 19.84
N VAL A 222 -2.69 19.63 19.37
CA VAL A 222 -1.42 20.10 19.93
C VAL A 222 -1.24 21.60 19.67
N THR A 223 -1.68 22.07 18.50
CA THR A 223 -1.78 23.49 18.16
C THR A 223 -3.21 23.85 17.74
N GLU A 224 -3.54 25.14 17.77
CA GLU A 224 -4.90 25.60 17.46
C GLU A 224 -5.27 25.35 15.97
N HIS A 225 -6.33 24.58 15.73
CA HIS A 225 -6.83 24.24 14.39
C HIS A 225 -8.02 25.10 13.94
N GLY A 226 -8.72 25.77 14.86
CA GLY A 226 -9.94 26.55 14.59
C GLY A 226 -11.20 25.72 14.28
N ALA A 227 -11.08 24.52 13.72
CA ALA A 227 -12.18 23.58 13.49
C ALA A 227 -12.29 22.47 14.57
N GLY A 228 -11.60 22.66 15.70
CA GLY A 228 -11.47 21.69 16.78
C GLY A 228 -10.56 20.51 16.45
N VAL A 229 -10.30 19.71 17.48
CA VAL A 229 -9.52 18.45 17.41
C VAL A 229 -10.28 17.42 16.55
N LYS A 230 -9.56 16.66 15.73
CA LYS A 230 -10.10 15.67 14.78
C LYS A 230 -9.80 14.23 15.19
N PHE A 231 -8.71 14.04 15.91
CA PHE A 231 -8.25 12.78 16.49
C PHE A 231 -7.34 13.11 17.68
N PRO A 232 -7.15 12.21 18.65
CA PRO A 232 -6.38 12.53 19.84
C PRO A 232 -4.89 12.44 19.57
N GLU A 233 -4.09 13.25 20.28
CA GLU A 233 -2.64 13.06 20.32
C GLU A 233 -2.33 11.65 20.83
N LYS A 234 -1.34 10.98 20.22
CA LYS A 234 -0.94 9.59 20.52
C LYS A 234 -2.04 8.54 20.25
N GLY A 235 -3.14 8.93 19.60
CA GLY A 235 -4.12 8.00 19.04
C GLY A 235 -3.57 7.17 17.88
N GLU A 236 -4.40 6.29 17.35
CA GLU A 236 -4.06 5.47 16.19
C GLU A 236 -3.85 6.33 14.95
N THR A 237 -4.73 7.31 14.73
CA THR A 237 -4.59 8.24 13.60
C THR A 237 -3.31 9.06 13.72
N ASP A 238 -3.09 9.67 14.88
CA ASP A 238 -1.92 10.51 15.14
C ASP A 238 -0.60 9.75 14.96
N SER A 239 -0.53 8.53 15.49
CA SER A 239 0.65 7.67 15.39
C SER A 239 0.97 7.32 13.93
N ALA A 240 -0.05 7.04 13.11
CA ALA A 240 0.16 6.75 11.70
C ALA A 240 0.57 7.99 10.89
N TRP A 241 -0.01 9.14 11.20
CA TRP A 241 0.38 10.39 10.55
C TRP A 241 1.83 10.74 10.89
N LEU A 242 2.22 10.62 12.16
CA LEU A 242 3.60 10.84 12.59
C LEU A 242 4.56 9.87 11.89
N ALA A 243 4.25 8.56 11.89
CA ALA A 243 5.08 7.56 11.24
C ALA A 243 5.26 7.84 9.73
N PHE A 244 4.19 8.27 9.04
CA PHE A 244 4.29 8.70 7.65
C PHE A 244 5.19 9.94 7.49
N LEU A 245 4.98 10.98 8.32
CA LEU A 245 5.73 12.23 8.22
C LEU A 245 7.23 12.02 8.46
N GLU A 246 7.59 11.21 9.44
CA GLU A 246 8.98 10.84 9.70
C GLU A 246 9.62 10.10 8.52
N ASP A 247 8.90 9.15 7.94
CA ASP A 247 9.35 8.40 6.77
C ASP A 247 9.49 9.28 5.53
N TYR A 248 8.50 10.15 5.29
CA TYR A 248 8.51 11.10 4.19
C TYR A 248 9.71 12.07 4.31
N ALA A 249 9.93 12.63 5.49
CA ALA A 249 11.06 13.52 5.74
C ALA A 249 12.42 12.84 5.55
N LYS A 250 12.57 11.57 5.98
CA LYS A 250 13.77 10.77 5.73
C LYS A 250 13.97 10.49 4.24
N SER A 251 12.87 10.22 3.52
CA SER A 251 12.86 9.95 2.09
C SER A 251 13.29 11.16 1.27
N VAL A 252 12.66 12.33 1.49
CA VAL A 252 12.96 13.59 0.78
C VAL A 252 14.39 14.04 1.05
N ARG A 253 14.90 13.85 2.28
CA ARG A 253 16.26 14.24 2.67
C ARG A 253 17.34 13.19 2.31
N GLY A 254 16.97 12.09 1.65
CA GLY A 254 17.92 11.04 1.27
C GLY A 254 18.64 10.40 2.46
N GLN A 255 17.97 10.31 3.61
CA GLN A 255 18.56 9.81 4.85
C GLN A 255 18.68 8.28 4.86
N TYR A 256 17.80 7.58 4.14
CA TYR A 256 17.95 6.15 3.88
C TYR A 256 19.14 5.89 2.95
N LYS A 257 20.10 5.09 3.40
CA LYS A 257 21.34 4.73 2.69
C LYS A 257 21.26 3.37 2.02
N VAL A 258 20.44 2.46 2.55
CA VAL A 258 20.30 1.10 2.05
C VAL A 258 18.85 0.63 2.14
N ALA A 259 18.45 -0.31 1.29
CA ALA A 259 17.07 -0.80 1.22
C ALA A 259 16.55 -1.35 2.56
N LYS A 260 17.42 -1.96 3.39
CA LYS A 260 17.04 -2.48 4.72
C LYS A 260 16.65 -1.41 5.74
N GLU A 261 17.02 -0.14 5.50
CA GLU A 261 16.62 0.97 6.36
C GLU A 261 15.23 1.50 6.00
N LEU A 262 14.69 1.11 4.83
CA LEU A 262 13.33 1.45 4.47
C LEU A 262 12.39 0.79 5.48
N PRO A 263 11.43 1.53 6.05
CA PRO A 263 10.42 0.96 6.92
C PRO A 263 9.69 -0.18 6.22
N ASP A 264 9.39 -1.25 6.96
CA ASP A 264 8.66 -2.40 6.41
C ASP A 264 7.32 -1.91 5.85
N ILE A 265 6.97 -2.34 4.64
CA ILE A 265 5.65 -2.05 4.06
C ILE A 265 4.69 -3.07 4.64
N LYS A 266 4.41 -2.96 5.94
CA LYS A 266 3.20 -3.56 6.48
C LYS A 266 2.07 -2.73 5.91
N TYR A 267 1.50 -3.19 4.80
CA TYR A 267 0.30 -2.60 4.19
C TYR A 267 -0.83 -2.71 5.19
N VAL A 268 -0.87 -1.81 6.16
CA VAL A 268 -2.03 -1.58 7.00
C VAL A 268 -2.85 -0.56 6.23
N HIS A 269 -3.59 -1.03 5.22
CA HIS A 269 -4.57 -0.16 4.60
C HIS A 269 -5.63 0.12 5.65
N ARG A 270 -5.77 1.41 5.97
CA ARG A 270 -6.85 1.92 6.79
C ARG A 270 -7.91 2.38 5.82
N TRP A 271 -9.10 1.81 5.92
CA TRP A 271 -10.25 2.35 5.22
C TRP A 271 -11.41 2.50 6.16
N ARG A 272 -12.15 3.57 5.94
CA ARG A 272 -13.43 3.76 6.61
C ARG A 272 -14.39 2.68 6.12
N SER A 273 -14.92 1.90 7.05
CA SER A 273 -16.04 1.00 6.79
C SER A 273 -17.35 1.70 7.13
N GLY A 274 -18.46 1.17 6.61
CA GLY A 274 -19.81 1.48 7.09
C GLY A 274 -20.15 0.82 8.43
N LEU A 275 -19.27 0.00 9.00
CA LEU A 275 -19.47 -0.62 10.31
C LEU A 275 -19.49 0.48 11.38
N ARG A 276 -20.52 0.51 12.22
CA ARG A 276 -20.81 1.57 13.18
C ARG A 276 -21.06 1.10 14.61
N ILE A 277 -20.18 1.45 15.54
CA ILE A 277 -20.37 1.12 16.96
C ILE A 277 -20.98 2.30 17.68
N LYS A 278 -21.92 2.02 18.58
CA LYS A 278 -22.44 2.97 19.55
C LYS A 278 -22.29 2.39 20.95
N VAL A 279 -21.65 3.13 21.84
CA VAL A 279 -21.47 2.75 23.24
C VAL A 279 -22.23 3.75 24.11
N ASN A 280 -23.14 3.21 24.91
CA ASN A 280 -24.01 3.93 25.82
C ASN A 280 -23.45 3.88 27.25
N ASP A 281 -24.05 4.69 28.13
CA ASP A 281 -23.73 4.76 29.56
C ASP A 281 -22.27 5.14 29.87
N ILE A 282 -21.62 5.85 28.94
CA ILE A 282 -20.23 6.31 29.08
C ILE A 282 -20.07 7.13 30.37
N PRO A 283 -18.99 6.94 31.15
CA PRO A 283 -18.72 7.72 32.36
C PRO A 283 -18.75 9.22 32.08
N GLN A 284 -19.34 9.98 33.01
CA GLN A 284 -19.57 11.42 32.83
C GLN A 284 -18.27 12.22 32.71
N ASP A 285 -17.20 11.76 33.37
CA ASP A 285 -15.86 12.33 33.28
C ASP A 285 -15.21 12.17 31.90
N TRP A 286 -15.75 11.31 31.02
CA TRP A 286 -15.27 11.16 29.64
C TRP A 286 -16.01 12.09 28.66
N PHE A 287 -17.04 12.83 29.10
CA PHE A 287 -17.82 13.69 28.23
C PHE A 287 -16.95 14.79 27.62
N GLY A 288 -17.09 15.02 26.31
CA GLY A 288 -16.26 15.98 25.58
C GLY A 288 -14.83 15.51 25.30
N SER A 289 -14.43 14.33 25.83
CA SER A 289 -13.13 13.72 25.54
C SER A 289 -13.20 12.85 24.28
N ILE A 290 -12.05 12.65 23.63
CA ILE A 290 -11.92 11.67 22.57
C ILE A 290 -11.67 10.30 23.19
N VAL A 291 -12.47 9.33 22.76
CA VAL A 291 -12.39 7.93 23.17
C VAL A 291 -12.05 7.08 21.96
N ASN A 292 -11.16 6.12 22.20
CA ASN A 292 -10.65 5.16 21.25
C ASN A 292 -11.35 3.82 21.47
N ILE A 293 -11.74 3.18 20.38
CA ILE A 293 -12.13 1.78 20.33
C ILE A 293 -11.09 1.02 19.51
N LEU A 294 -10.61 -0.10 20.03
CA LEU A 294 -9.75 -1.05 19.34
C LEU A 294 -10.42 -2.43 19.34
N ILE A 295 -10.37 -3.14 18.21
CA ILE A 295 -11.00 -4.45 18.06
C ILE A 295 -9.94 -5.47 17.68
N TYR A 296 -9.82 -6.53 18.47
CA TYR A 296 -8.85 -7.59 18.30
C TYR A 296 -9.54 -8.91 17.99
N PRO A 297 -9.09 -9.69 16.99
CA PRO A 297 -9.62 -11.03 16.76
C PRO A 297 -9.29 -11.94 17.94
N VAL A 298 -10.24 -12.78 18.34
CA VAL A 298 -10.08 -13.77 19.41
C VAL A 298 -10.03 -15.16 18.80
N ALA A 299 -8.94 -15.88 19.04
CA ALA A 299 -8.75 -17.24 18.57
C ALA A 299 -9.69 -18.23 19.28
N ALA A 300 -9.83 -19.45 18.74
CA ALA A 300 -10.71 -20.49 19.30
C ALA A 300 -10.36 -20.88 20.75
N ASN A 301 -9.11 -20.65 21.17
CA ASN A 301 -8.64 -20.84 22.54
C ASN A 301 -8.99 -19.68 23.50
N GLY A 302 -9.69 -18.65 23.02
CA GLY A 302 -10.08 -17.48 23.82
C GLY A 302 -9.02 -16.38 23.92
N VAL A 303 -7.85 -16.55 23.30
CA VAL A 303 -6.77 -15.55 23.35
C VAL A 303 -6.98 -14.50 22.26
N ALA A 304 -7.00 -13.23 22.65
CA ALA A 304 -7.03 -12.11 21.72
C ALA A 304 -5.66 -11.94 21.03
N ALA A 305 -5.66 -11.56 19.75
CA ALA A 305 -4.44 -11.21 19.04
C ALA A 305 -3.80 -9.94 19.63
N SER A 306 -2.49 -9.79 19.42
CA SER A 306 -1.72 -8.64 19.89
C SER A 306 -1.95 -7.36 19.07
N GLU A 307 -2.49 -7.49 17.85
CA GLU A 307 -2.75 -6.36 16.96
C GLU A 307 -4.25 -6.26 16.64
N PRO A 308 -4.80 -5.03 16.63
CA PRO A 308 -6.20 -4.82 16.28
C PRO A 308 -6.40 -5.03 14.78
N ILE A 309 -7.64 -5.34 14.40
CA ILE A 309 -8.12 -5.42 13.01
C ILE A 309 -9.08 -4.29 12.64
N ALA A 310 -9.54 -3.53 13.64
CA ALA A 310 -10.34 -2.34 13.44
C ALA A 310 -10.13 -1.36 14.59
N PHE A 311 -10.38 -0.09 14.32
CA PHE A 311 -10.39 0.95 15.34
C PHE A 311 -11.44 2.02 15.06
N GLY A 312 -11.75 2.83 16.07
CA GLY A 312 -12.60 4.01 15.92
C GLY A 312 -12.22 5.08 16.93
N GLU A 313 -12.20 6.33 16.51
CA GLU A 313 -11.86 7.47 17.35
C GLU A 313 -12.95 8.54 17.21
N ALA A 314 -13.56 8.95 18.31
CA ALA A 314 -14.56 10.00 18.31
C ALA A 314 -14.75 10.63 19.69
N PHE A 315 -15.33 11.83 19.70
CA PHE A 315 -15.77 12.47 20.93
C PHE A 315 -16.94 11.75 21.56
N VAL A 316 -16.93 11.68 22.90
CA VAL A 316 -18.12 11.35 23.67
C VAL A 316 -19.06 12.54 23.64
N SER A 317 -20.28 12.33 23.14
CA SER A 317 -21.28 13.38 23.06
C SER A 317 -21.84 13.67 24.45
N GLU A 318 -21.59 14.85 25.01
CA GLU A 318 -22.16 15.24 26.32
C GLU A 318 -23.70 15.25 26.30
N LYS A 319 -24.28 15.76 25.20
CA LYS A 319 -25.73 15.84 25.01
C LYS A 319 -26.38 14.47 24.93
N ARG A 320 -25.78 13.55 24.18
CA ARG A 320 -26.35 12.20 23.96
C ARG A 320 -25.89 11.20 25.03
N LYS A 321 -24.82 11.50 25.77
CA LYS A 321 -24.16 10.62 26.74
C LYS A 321 -23.69 9.30 26.12
N THR A 322 -23.25 9.36 24.86
CA THR A 322 -22.85 8.19 24.07
C THR A 322 -21.60 8.49 23.27
N TRP A 323 -20.80 7.46 23.05
CA TRP A 323 -19.81 7.42 21.99
C TRP A 323 -20.42 6.74 20.75
N SER A 324 -20.15 7.25 19.56
CA SER A 324 -20.62 6.61 18.32
C SER A 324 -19.75 6.99 17.13
N ASN A 325 -19.25 6.01 16.38
CA ASN A 325 -18.54 6.28 15.12
C ASN A 325 -18.57 5.09 14.16
N SER A 326 -18.22 5.35 12.90
CA SER A 326 -17.77 4.32 11.98
C SER A 326 -16.41 3.77 12.42
N LEU A 327 -16.17 2.50 12.14
CA LEU A 327 -14.86 1.87 12.30
C LEU A 327 -14.01 2.05 11.05
N GLU A 328 -12.72 2.18 11.27
CA GLU A 328 -11.68 2.03 10.26
C GLU A 328 -11.11 0.62 10.38
N LEU A 329 -11.07 -0.12 9.29
CA LEU A 329 -10.54 -1.49 9.25
C LEU A 329 -9.05 -1.46 8.88
N PHE A 330 -8.30 -2.36 9.51
CA PHE A 330 -6.95 -2.69 9.12
C PHE A 330 -7.00 -3.91 8.23
N SER A 331 -6.61 -3.79 6.96
CA SER A 331 -6.19 -4.97 6.21
C SER A 331 -4.70 -5.12 6.27
N ARG A 332 -4.23 -6.37 6.27
CA ARG A 332 -2.84 -6.70 6.01
C ARG A 332 -2.79 -7.25 4.59
N SER A 333 -2.07 -6.59 3.69
CA SER A 333 -1.69 -7.26 2.44
C SER A 333 -0.62 -8.29 2.80
N GLY A 334 -0.99 -9.57 2.72
CA GLY A 334 -0.13 -10.68 3.10
C GLY A 334 1.06 -10.82 2.14
N VAL A 335 2.21 -10.24 2.50
CA VAL A 335 3.50 -10.81 2.10
C VAL A 335 4.00 -11.60 3.30
N ASN A 336 3.74 -12.91 3.27
CA ASN A 336 4.19 -13.85 4.28
C ASN A 336 5.69 -13.70 4.55
N LYS A 337 6.07 -13.18 5.72
CA LYS A 337 7.27 -13.68 6.41
C LYS A 337 6.79 -14.90 7.18
N SER A 338 7.18 -16.08 6.72
CA SER A 338 7.06 -17.33 7.46
C SER A 338 7.96 -17.25 8.71
N ASP A 339 7.53 -16.49 9.72
CA ASP A 339 8.25 -16.37 10.98
C ASP A 339 7.78 -17.39 12.02
N GLY A 340 7.19 -18.52 11.61
CA GLY A 340 6.99 -19.69 12.48
C GLY A 340 6.14 -19.46 13.73
N THR A 341 5.55 -18.26 13.91
CA THR A 341 4.64 -17.97 15.00
C THR A 341 3.23 -18.31 14.54
N ASN A 342 2.55 -19.18 15.28
CA ASN A 342 1.16 -19.59 15.06
C ASN A 342 0.19 -18.42 15.35
N SER A 343 0.35 -17.29 14.67
CA SER A 343 -0.69 -16.27 14.61
C SER A 343 -1.81 -16.81 13.71
N PRO A 344 -3.09 -16.69 14.09
CA PRO A 344 -4.19 -17.17 13.26
C PRO A 344 -4.08 -16.54 11.86
N GLU A 345 -3.96 -17.41 10.86
CA GLU A 345 -3.91 -17.05 9.44
C GLU A 345 -5.14 -16.21 9.07
N ILE A 346 -4.96 -14.90 8.94
CA ILE A 346 -5.87 -14.07 8.15
C ILE A 346 -5.28 -14.07 6.73
N THR A 347 -5.43 -15.20 6.04
CA THR A 347 -4.85 -15.46 4.70
C THR A 347 -5.63 -14.87 3.55
N GLN A 348 -6.80 -14.30 3.83
CA GLN A 348 -7.50 -13.50 2.86
C GLN A 348 -7.29 -12.03 3.21
N PRO A 349 -6.98 -11.14 2.24
CA PRO A 349 -7.32 -9.74 2.46
C PRO A 349 -8.75 -9.77 2.96
N ILE A 350 -9.03 -9.13 4.11
CA ILE A 350 -10.42 -8.84 4.47
C ILE A 350 -10.92 -8.21 3.19
N SER A 351 -11.74 -8.96 2.45
CA SER A 351 -12.33 -8.47 1.22
C SER A 351 -12.93 -7.13 1.61
N LEU A 352 -13.12 -6.22 0.67
CA LEU A 352 -13.90 -5.00 0.89
C LEU A 352 -15.38 -5.37 1.16
N THR A 353 -15.62 -6.38 1.99
CA THR A 353 -16.88 -6.78 2.55
C THR A 353 -17.19 -5.76 3.60
N ASP A 354 -18.33 -5.14 3.38
CA ASP A 354 -19.12 -4.32 4.28
C ASP A 354 -19.61 -5.12 5.53
N VAL A 355 -18.77 -6.03 6.04
CA VAL A 355 -19.13 -7.04 7.05
C VAL A 355 -17.89 -7.40 7.86
N MET A 356 -17.97 -7.28 9.18
CA MET A 356 -16.99 -7.91 10.08
C MET A 356 -17.16 -9.43 9.98
N PRO A 357 -16.12 -10.24 9.72
CA PRO A 357 -16.28 -11.68 9.55
C PRO A 357 -16.94 -12.39 10.75
N ALA A 358 -17.44 -13.60 10.52
CA ALA A 358 -17.91 -14.44 11.63
C ALA A 358 -16.73 -14.76 12.57
N GLY A 359 -16.92 -14.54 13.87
CA GLY A 359 -15.87 -14.72 14.84
C GLY A 359 -16.15 -14.02 16.16
N LYS A 360 -15.25 -14.24 17.12
CA LYS A 360 -15.22 -13.50 18.39
C LYS A 360 -14.15 -12.42 18.31
N TYR A 361 -14.46 -11.27 18.88
CA TYR A 361 -13.56 -10.12 18.91
C TYR A 361 -13.56 -9.51 20.29
N LEU A 362 -12.36 -9.15 20.78
CA LEU A 362 -12.20 -8.35 21.98
C LEU A 362 -12.32 -6.88 21.56
N LEU A 363 -13.36 -6.20 22.03
CA LEU A 363 -13.49 -4.77 21.93
C LEU A 363 -12.91 -4.14 23.18
N SER A 364 -11.97 -3.21 23.01
CA SER A 364 -11.39 -2.39 24.05
C SER A 364 -11.78 -0.93 23.82
N ILE A 365 -12.27 -0.26 24.86
CA ILE A 365 -12.61 1.17 24.84
C ILE A 365 -11.89 1.92 25.97
N SER A 366 -11.26 3.04 25.62
CA SER A 366 -10.57 3.91 26.59
C SER A 366 -10.53 5.37 26.12
N PRO A 367 -10.55 6.37 27.04
CA PRO A 367 -10.16 7.73 26.72
C PRO A 367 -8.72 7.74 26.20
N ALA A 368 -8.43 8.61 25.24
CA ALA A 368 -7.09 8.64 24.65
C ALA A 368 -5.98 9.00 25.65
N GLU A 369 -6.31 9.78 26.69
CA GLU A 369 -5.37 10.26 27.71
C GLU A 369 -5.43 9.48 29.04
N SER A 370 -6.16 8.35 29.08
CA SER A 370 -6.37 7.59 30.31
C SER A 370 -5.87 6.15 30.17
N GLU A 371 -5.35 5.61 31.28
CA GLU A 371 -5.05 4.19 31.42
C GLU A 371 -6.32 3.35 31.67
N THR A 372 -7.43 3.99 32.07
CA THR A 372 -8.71 3.30 32.30
C THR A 372 -9.24 2.73 30.99
N ARG A 373 -9.45 1.41 30.98
CA ARG A 373 -9.91 0.69 29.80
C ARG A 373 -10.98 -0.34 30.16
N TYR A 374 -12.03 -0.35 29.36
CA TYR A 374 -13.09 -1.34 29.47
C TYR A 374 -13.03 -2.27 28.27
N GLN A 375 -13.35 -3.55 28.51
CA GLN A 375 -13.28 -4.58 27.50
C GLN A 375 -14.54 -5.45 27.48
N THR A 376 -14.92 -5.92 26.30
CA THR A 376 -15.98 -6.91 26.14
C THR A 376 -15.77 -7.77 24.90
N ILE A 377 -16.35 -8.97 24.90
CA ILE A 377 -16.35 -9.84 23.73
C ILE A 377 -17.58 -9.52 22.88
N ILE A 378 -17.35 -9.21 21.61
CA ILE A 378 -18.40 -9.06 20.60
C ILE A 378 -18.30 -10.19 19.58
N GLU A 379 -19.45 -10.57 19.01
CA GLU A 379 -19.54 -11.60 17.97
C GLU A 379 -19.95 -10.97 16.63
N GLY A 380 -19.36 -11.51 15.56
CA GLY A 380 -19.78 -11.32 14.17
C GLY A 380 -20.55 -12.53 13.61
N PRO A 381 -21.07 -12.47 12.36
CA PRO A 381 -20.89 -11.35 11.45
C PRO A 381 -21.73 -10.15 11.85
N TRP A 382 -21.28 -8.97 11.45
CA TRP A 382 -22.01 -7.73 11.64
C TRP A 382 -21.97 -6.93 10.35
N GLU A 383 -23.15 -6.68 9.79
CA GLU A 383 -23.37 -6.04 8.49
C GLU A 383 -23.37 -4.51 8.61
N GLU A 384 -22.91 -3.85 7.54
CA GLU A 384 -23.04 -2.41 7.39
C GLU A 384 -24.48 -1.92 7.27
N GLY A 385 -24.68 -0.66 7.63
CA GLY A 385 -25.94 0.04 7.40
C GLY A 385 -26.07 1.26 8.29
N HIS A 386 -26.66 2.33 7.76
CA HIS A 386 -26.91 3.55 8.54
C HIS A 386 -27.77 3.31 9.80
N SER A 387 -28.57 2.22 9.79
CA SER A 387 -29.41 1.74 10.89
C SER A 387 -28.83 0.55 11.66
N SER A 388 -27.73 -0.06 11.21
CA SER A 388 -27.19 -1.32 11.73
C SER A 388 -26.08 -1.07 12.76
N TRP A 389 -26.40 -0.31 13.82
CA TRP A 389 -25.43 -0.06 14.89
C TRP A 389 -25.19 -1.31 15.72
N LYS A 390 -23.93 -1.58 16.06
CA LYS A 390 -23.63 -2.43 17.22
C LYS A 390 -23.76 -1.54 18.46
N ASP A 391 -24.94 -1.58 19.09
CA ASP A 391 -25.19 -0.90 20.36
C ASP A 391 -24.63 -1.73 21.52
N LEU A 392 -23.81 -1.09 22.34
CA LEU A 392 -23.17 -1.64 23.54
C LEU A 392 -23.47 -0.72 24.73
N SER A 393 -23.40 -1.24 25.95
CA SER A 393 -23.33 -0.43 27.17
C SER A 393 -21.96 -0.65 27.83
N ILE A 394 -21.34 0.43 28.31
CA ILE A 394 -20.07 0.30 29.04
C ILE A 394 -20.23 -0.45 30.37
N ASN A 395 -21.44 -0.43 30.95
CA ASN A 395 -21.73 -1.13 32.21
C ASN A 395 -21.70 -2.66 32.05
N ASP A 396 -21.83 -3.16 30.82
CA ASP A 396 -21.73 -4.59 30.49
C ASP A 396 -20.29 -5.01 30.18
N MET A 397 -19.32 -4.08 30.28
CA MET A 397 -17.91 -4.31 29.98
C MET A 397 -17.10 -4.53 31.26
N GLN A 398 -16.04 -5.31 31.15
CA GLN A 398 -15.09 -5.57 32.23
C GLN A 398 -14.02 -4.47 32.26
N LEU A 399 -13.69 -3.97 33.43
CA LEU A 399 -12.53 -3.10 33.60
C LEU A 399 -11.26 -3.96 33.49
N GLU A 400 -10.31 -3.56 32.65
CA GLU A 400 -9.02 -4.25 32.47
C GLU A 400 -8.07 -4.04 33.66
#